data_AF-A0A3C2ALJ5-F1
#
_entry.id   AF-A0A3C2ALJ5-F1
#
_cell.length_a   1.000
_cell.length_b   1.000
_cell.length_c   1.000
_cell.angle_alpha   90.00
_cell.angle_beta   90.00
_cell.angle_gamma   90.00
#
_symmetry.space_group_name_H-M   'P 1'
#
loop_
_entity.id
_entity.type
_entity.pdbx_description
1 polymer ?
#
loop_
_entity_poly.entity_id
_entity_poly.type
_entity_poly.pdbx_seq_one_letter_code
_entity_poly.pdbx_strand_id
1 'polypeptide(L)'
;MMKNIYKDYKSHKAVKGLLRISTIIIMVIVWILIDKGNIYGQSLADRAQISKEALEQTEALQSPLFKGGDDDRDGDIPTEGDEDNTFTVKPNPVEGDLVFDFEFTVKTTIPVEIYNPLGKLVDQSTFVPGVSSQKLDFRRLPVGMYIVRLDLGDKTEVRRIIKK
;
A
#
# COMPACT_ATOMS: atom_id res chain seq x y z
N MET A 1 41.80 -0.43 -49.90
CA MET A 1 42.58 -1.07 -48.81
C MET A 1 41.77 -0.89 -47.52
N MET A 2 40.94 -1.87 -47.14
CA MET A 2 40.01 -1.77 -46.00
C MET A 2 40.70 -2.25 -44.71
N LYS A 3 40.85 -1.37 -43.72
CA LYS A 3 41.37 -1.71 -42.39
C LYS A 3 40.23 -2.33 -41.56
N ASN A 4 40.41 -3.58 -41.16
CA ASN A 4 39.49 -4.33 -40.31
C ASN A 4 39.60 -3.83 -38.85
N ILE A 5 38.54 -3.16 -38.38
CA ILE A 5 38.45 -2.48 -37.08
C ILE A 5 38.07 -3.44 -35.93
N TYR A 6 37.81 -4.72 -36.23
CA TYR A 6 37.26 -5.69 -35.27
C TYR A 6 38.27 -6.36 -34.32
N LYS A 7 39.56 -6.05 -34.39
CA LYS A 7 40.59 -6.80 -33.62
C LYS A 7 40.90 -6.28 -32.22
N ASP A 8 40.30 -5.18 -31.76
CA ASP A 8 40.76 -4.51 -30.53
C ASP A 8 39.93 -4.81 -29.25
N TYR A 9 38.89 -5.66 -29.33
CA TYR A 9 38.03 -5.97 -28.18
C TYR A 9 38.50 -7.16 -27.31
N LYS A 10 39.79 -7.51 -27.33
CA LYS A 10 40.32 -8.62 -26.53
C LYS A 10 41.19 -8.17 -25.35
N SER A 11 40.75 -7.14 -24.62
CA SER A 11 41.32 -6.80 -23.31
C SER A 11 40.69 -7.65 -22.20
N HIS A 12 41.23 -8.86 -22.02
CA HIS A 12 40.78 -9.86 -21.02
C HIS A 12 40.82 -9.36 -19.55
N LYS A 13 41.48 -8.22 -19.26
CA LYS A 13 41.55 -7.64 -17.91
C LYS A 13 40.28 -6.87 -17.52
N ALA A 14 39.66 -6.15 -18.46
CA ALA A 14 38.48 -5.35 -18.18
C ALA A 14 37.27 -6.22 -17.78
N VAL A 15 37.11 -7.37 -18.45
CA VAL A 15 36.01 -8.31 -18.20
C VAL A 15 36.08 -8.91 -16.79
N LYS A 16 37.28 -9.17 -16.26
CA LYS A 16 37.46 -9.74 -14.91
C LYS A 16 37.09 -8.75 -13.80
N GLY A 17 37.28 -7.45 -14.00
CA GLY A 17 36.86 -6.43 -13.04
C GLY A 17 35.34 -6.32 -12.95
N LEU A 18 34.66 -6.39 -14.11
CA LEU A 18 33.21 -6.26 -14.22
C LEU A 18 32.47 -7.44 -13.55
N LEU A 19 33.01 -8.66 -13.69
CA LEU A 19 32.49 -9.85 -13.02
C LEU A 19 32.50 -9.72 -11.49
N ARG A 20 33.55 -9.13 -10.90
CA ARG A 20 33.64 -8.97 -9.44
C ARG A 20 32.61 -7.99 -8.89
N ILE A 21 32.36 -6.90 -9.61
CA ILE A 21 31.36 -5.90 -9.21
C ILE A 21 29.95 -6.49 -9.26
N SER A 22 29.65 -7.28 -10.29
CA SER A 22 28.36 -7.96 -10.41
C SER A 22 28.08 -8.90 -9.23
N THR A 23 29.06 -9.67 -8.77
CA THR A 23 28.88 -10.61 -7.66
C THR A 23 28.60 -9.89 -6.34
N ILE A 24 29.27 -8.76 -6.10
CA ILE A 24 29.06 -7.95 -4.88
C ILE A 24 27.64 -7.40 -4.84
N ILE A 25 27.15 -6.87 -5.96
CA ILE A 25 25.77 -6.33 -6.06
C ILE A 25 24.74 -7.42 -5.76
N ILE A 26 24.92 -8.63 -6.30
CA ILE A 26 24.00 -9.75 -6.05
C ILE A 26 23.99 -10.13 -4.55
N MET A 27 25.15 -10.20 -3.90
CA MET A 27 25.19 -10.52 -2.46
C MET A 27 24.51 -9.46 -1.59
N VAL A 28 24.65 -8.17 -1.92
CA VAL A 28 23.96 -7.10 -1.18
C VAL A 28 22.44 -7.20 -1.34
N ILE A 29 21.94 -7.48 -2.54
CA ILE A 29 20.50 -7.67 -2.79
C ILE A 29 19.98 -8.87 -2.00
N VAL A 30 20.69 -10.01 -2.01
CA VAL A 30 20.30 -11.20 -1.25
C VAL A 30 20.28 -10.93 0.25
N TRP A 31 21.26 -10.19 0.79
CA TRP A 31 21.29 -9.84 2.20
C TRP A 31 20.10 -8.93 2.61
N ILE A 32 19.77 -7.92 1.80
CA ILE A 32 18.59 -7.07 2.02
C ILE A 32 17.29 -7.89 1.98
N LEU A 33 17.19 -8.87 1.08
CA LEU A 33 16.02 -9.73 0.98
C LEU A 33 15.89 -10.69 2.18
N ILE A 34 16.98 -11.19 2.73
CA ILE A 34 16.96 -12.03 3.94
C ILE A 34 16.55 -11.20 5.16
N ASP A 35 17.12 -10.00 5.32
CA ASP A 35 16.82 -9.12 6.44
C ASP A 35 15.34 -8.67 6.43
N LYS A 36 14.81 -8.32 5.24
CA LYS A 36 13.37 -7.99 5.08
C LYS A 36 12.46 -9.22 5.09
N GLY A 37 12.97 -10.40 4.74
CA GLY A 37 12.21 -11.65 4.73
C GLY A 37 11.79 -12.12 6.12
N ASN A 38 12.52 -11.73 7.16
CA ASN A 38 12.18 -12.08 8.55
C ASN A 38 10.93 -11.33 9.09
N ILE A 39 10.46 -10.31 8.37
CA ILE A 39 9.27 -9.53 8.74
C ILE A 39 7.97 -10.23 8.33
N TYR A 40 8.01 -11.14 7.35
CA TYR A 40 6.81 -11.80 6.83
C TYR A 40 6.42 -13.09 7.58
N GLY A 41 7.27 -13.59 8.49
CA GLY A 41 7.07 -14.87 9.18
C GLY A 41 6.23 -14.82 10.47
N GLN A 42 6.07 -13.65 11.10
CA GLN A 42 5.41 -13.56 12.41
C GLN A 42 3.88 -13.34 12.35
N SER A 43 3.34 -12.87 11.23
CA SER A 43 1.92 -12.48 11.14
C SER A 43 0.91 -13.63 11.18
N LEU A 44 1.31 -14.89 10.97
CA LEU A 44 0.37 -16.02 10.93
C LEU A 44 0.19 -16.72 12.29
N ALA A 45 1.20 -16.70 13.15
CA ALA A 45 1.11 -17.34 14.48
C ALA A 45 0.25 -16.52 15.45
N ASP A 46 0.40 -15.19 15.45
CA ASP A 46 -0.34 -14.31 16.35
C ASP A 46 -1.84 -14.25 16.03
N ARG A 47 -2.22 -14.46 14.76
CA ARG A 47 -3.63 -14.44 14.33
C ARG A 47 -4.43 -15.65 14.81
N ALA A 48 -3.77 -16.77 15.11
CA ALA A 48 -4.43 -17.97 15.59
C ALA A 48 -4.77 -17.92 17.09
N GLN A 49 -3.99 -17.18 17.89
CA GLN A 49 -4.28 -17.02 19.33
C GLN A 49 -5.46 -16.06 19.58
N ILE A 50 -5.55 -14.97 18.80
CA ILE A 50 -6.62 -13.97 18.97
C ILE A 50 -8.02 -14.55 18.67
N SER A 51 -8.13 -15.56 17.80
CA SER A 51 -9.42 -16.19 17.48
C SER A 51 -9.99 -17.11 18.56
N LYS A 52 -9.19 -17.56 19.54
CA LYS A 52 -9.68 -18.44 20.62
C LYS A 52 -10.22 -17.66 21.82
N GLU A 53 -9.62 -16.52 22.16
CA GLU A 53 -10.08 -15.69 23.28
C GLU A 53 -11.38 -14.94 22.95
N ALA A 54 -11.64 -14.64 21.68
CA ALA A 54 -12.86 -13.95 21.26
C ALA A 54 -14.15 -14.80 21.30
N LEU A 55 -14.05 -16.13 21.51
CA LEU A 55 -15.21 -17.03 21.48
C LEU A 55 -15.76 -17.42 22.86
N GLU A 56 -15.03 -17.14 23.95
CA GLU A 56 -15.46 -17.47 25.32
C GLU A 56 -16.14 -16.31 26.05
N GLN A 57 -16.15 -15.09 25.49
CA GLN A 57 -16.78 -13.92 26.12
C GLN A 57 -18.23 -13.65 25.67
N THR A 58 -18.82 -14.48 24.81
CA THR A 58 -20.16 -14.26 24.25
C THR A 58 -21.35 -14.80 25.07
N GLU A 59 -21.16 -15.42 26.23
CA GLU A 59 -22.27 -16.00 27.02
C GLU A 59 -22.76 -15.17 28.22
N ALA A 60 -22.28 -13.95 28.43
CA ALA A 60 -22.69 -13.13 29.58
C ALA A 60 -22.98 -11.66 29.24
N LEU A 61 -23.90 -11.40 28.30
CA LEU A 61 -24.52 -10.08 28.16
C LEU A 61 -26.02 -10.17 28.47
N GLN A 62 -26.30 -10.17 29.77
CA GLN A 62 -27.56 -9.68 30.32
C GLN A 62 -27.82 -8.28 29.75
N SER A 63 -29.00 -8.10 29.18
CA SER A 63 -29.49 -6.83 28.64
C SER A 63 -29.54 -5.73 29.73
N PRO A 64 -28.78 -4.63 29.61
CA PRO A 64 -29.01 -3.47 30.45
C PRO A 64 -30.23 -2.70 29.94
N LEU A 65 -31.28 -2.85 30.74
CA LEU A 65 -32.47 -2.02 30.87
C LEU A 65 -32.16 -0.53 30.58
N PHE A 66 -32.84 0.04 29.59
CA PHE A 66 -32.80 1.48 29.28
C PHE A 66 -33.22 2.28 30.52
N LYS A 67 -32.25 2.99 31.12
CA LYS A 67 -32.48 3.98 32.16
C LYS A 67 -32.44 5.36 31.51
N GLY A 68 -33.61 5.95 31.31
CA GLY A 68 -33.76 7.36 30.95
C GLY A 68 -33.08 8.22 31.99
N GLY A 69 -32.20 9.09 31.52
CA GLY A 69 -31.47 10.06 32.32
C GLY A 69 -31.20 11.25 31.43
N ASP A 70 -32.04 12.27 31.57
CA ASP A 70 -31.83 13.62 31.08
C ASP A 70 -30.51 14.12 31.70
N ASP A 71 -29.46 14.25 30.89
CA ASP A 71 -28.18 14.81 31.33
C ASP A 71 -27.83 15.94 30.36
N ASP A 72 -28.22 17.15 30.75
CA ASP A 72 -27.84 18.44 30.16
C ASP A 72 -26.33 18.65 30.29
N ARG A 73 -25.56 17.98 29.43
CA ARG A 73 -24.11 18.18 29.34
C ARG A 73 -23.77 19.09 28.17
N ASP A 74 -23.87 20.39 28.43
CA ASP A 74 -23.13 21.45 27.73
C ASP A 74 -21.63 21.28 28.02
N GLY A 75 -21.02 20.33 27.32
CA GLY A 75 -19.58 20.16 27.26
C GLY A 75 -19.20 20.13 25.79
N ASP A 76 -19.04 21.30 25.18
CA ASP A 76 -18.38 21.46 23.88
C ASP A 76 -16.99 20.83 23.99
N ILE A 77 -16.86 19.57 23.58
CA ILE A 77 -15.58 18.92 23.37
C ILE A 77 -15.01 19.56 22.09
N PRO A 78 -13.89 20.30 22.17
CA PRO A 78 -13.21 20.74 20.98
C PRO A 78 -12.71 19.48 20.27
N THR A 79 -13.37 19.13 19.17
CA THR A 79 -12.85 18.10 18.27
C THR A 79 -11.61 18.72 17.63
N GLU A 80 -10.43 18.39 18.14
CA GLU A 80 -9.16 18.85 17.58
C GLU A 80 -9.15 18.49 16.10
N GLY A 81 -8.99 19.52 15.27
CA GLY A 81 -9.36 19.51 13.87
C GLY A 81 -8.73 18.34 13.12
N ASP A 82 -9.61 17.56 12.48
CA ASP A 82 -9.24 16.75 11.34
C ASP A 82 -8.54 17.68 10.34
N GLU A 83 -7.20 17.65 10.31
CA GLU A 83 -6.46 18.27 9.22
C GLU A 83 -7.03 17.65 7.94
N ASP A 84 -7.69 18.47 7.11
CA ASP A 84 -8.45 18.06 5.94
C ASP A 84 -7.53 17.32 4.94
N ASN A 85 -7.35 16.02 5.14
CA ASN A 85 -6.63 15.11 4.25
C ASN A 85 -7.50 14.80 3.02
N THR A 86 -7.92 15.85 2.31
CA THR A 86 -8.78 15.78 1.14
C THR A 86 -7.96 15.43 -0.10
N PHE A 87 -8.49 14.51 -0.90
CA PHE A 87 -7.92 14.15 -2.19
C PHE A 87 -9.02 13.81 -3.18
N THR A 88 -8.70 13.98 -4.46
CA THR A 88 -9.60 13.68 -5.58
C THR A 88 -9.04 12.56 -6.44
N VAL A 89 -9.93 11.79 -7.06
CA VAL A 89 -9.56 10.63 -7.89
C VAL A 89 -10.22 10.76 -9.25
N LYS A 90 -9.40 10.76 -10.31
CA LYS A 90 -9.88 10.95 -11.69
C LYS A 90 -9.02 10.20 -12.72
N PRO A 91 -9.58 9.77 -13.86
CA PRO A 91 -11.00 9.77 -14.18
C PRO A 91 -11.75 8.61 -13.51
N ASN A 92 -13.04 8.75 -13.28
CA ASN A 92 -13.93 7.65 -12.88
C ASN A 92 -15.23 7.77 -13.68
N PRO A 93 -15.52 6.89 -14.66
CA PRO A 93 -14.82 5.63 -14.96
C PRO A 93 -13.41 5.78 -15.56
N VAL A 94 -12.55 4.77 -15.38
CA VAL A 94 -11.15 4.73 -15.83
C VAL A 94 -10.94 3.73 -16.98
N GLU A 95 -10.13 4.12 -17.97
CA GLU A 95 -9.76 3.26 -19.12
C GLU A 95 -8.30 2.78 -19.06
N GLY A 96 -7.42 3.54 -18.40
CA GLY A 96 -5.98 3.26 -18.36
C GLY A 96 -5.39 3.56 -16.99
N ASP A 97 -4.98 4.81 -16.79
CA ASP A 97 -4.32 5.23 -15.57
C ASP A 97 -5.29 6.05 -14.71
N LEU A 98 -5.33 5.75 -13.41
CA LEU A 98 -6.10 6.49 -12.42
C LEU A 98 -5.17 7.47 -11.71
N VAL A 99 -5.55 8.74 -11.64
CA VAL A 99 -4.79 9.81 -11.01
C VAL A 99 -5.39 10.15 -9.66
N PHE A 100 -4.55 10.18 -8.64
CA PHE A 100 -4.85 10.65 -7.31
C PHE A 100 -4.19 12.02 -7.14
N ASP A 101 -5.00 13.06 -6.95
CA ASP A 101 -4.52 14.41 -6.67
C ASP A 101 -4.82 14.74 -5.22
N PHE A 102 -3.78 14.98 -4.45
CA PHE A 102 -3.82 15.32 -3.03
C PHE A 102 -3.80 16.84 -2.87
N GLU A 103 -4.64 17.37 -2.00
CA GLU A 103 -4.60 18.80 -1.63
C GLU A 103 -3.45 19.10 -0.64
N PHE A 104 -2.76 18.06 -0.18
CA PHE A 104 -1.62 18.11 0.72
C PHE A 104 -0.40 17.39 0.12
N THR A 105 0.77 17.67 0.67
CA THR A 105 1.99 16.92 0.32
C THR A 105 2.06 15.65 1.15
N VAL A 106 2.09 14.50 0.48
CA VAL A 106 2.23 13.20 1.14
C VAL A 106 3.56 13.13 1.91
N LYS A 107 3.51 13.06 3.24
CA LYS A 107 4.71 13.04 4.09
C LYS A 107 5.32 11.64 4.24
N THR A 108 4.47 10.63 4.21
CA THR A 108 4.82 9.23 4.46
C THR A 108 4.41 8.35 3.27
N THR A 109 5.00 7.17 3.22
CA THR A 109 4.66 6.17 2.22
C THR A 109 3.24 5.64 2.47
N ILE A 110 2.34 5.78 1.48
CA ILE A 110 0.93 5.36 1.60
C ILE A 110 0.74 4.02 0.86
N PRO A 111 0.41 2.91 1.55
CA PRO A 111 0.05 1.68 0.87
C PRO A 111 -1.33 1.84 0.21
N VAL A 112 -1.44 1.32 -1.02
CA VAL A 112 -2.66 1.36 -1.81
C VAL A 112 -3.03 -0.05 -2.19
N GLU A 113 -4.25 -0.44 -1.87
CA GLU A 113 -4.77 -1.78 -2.10
C GLU A 113 -6.02 -1.71 -2.97
N ILE A 114 -6.09 -2.56 -3.99
CA ILE A 114 -7.23 -2.64 -4.89
C ILE A 114 -7.93 -3.97 -4.64
N TYR A 115 -9.22 -3.90 -4.35
CA TYR A 115 -10.10 -5.05 -4.16
C TYR A 115 -11.13 -5.14 -5.27
N ASN A 116 -11.52 -6.36 -5.62
CA ASN A 116 -12.67 -6.61 -6.49
C ASN A 116 -13.99 -6.48 -5.70
N PRO A 117 -15.17 -6.60 -6.35
CA PRO A 117 -16.47 -6.49 -5.68
C PRO A 117 -16.73 -7.57 -4.62
N LEU A 118 -15.99 -8.68 -4.65
CA LEU A 118 -16.07 -9.76 -3.68
C LEU A 118 -15.13 -9.55 -2.48
N GLY A 119 -14.43 -8.41 -2.41
CA GLY A 119 -13.47 -8.10 -1.33
C GLY A 119 -12.12 -8.83 -1.47
N LYS A 120 -11.84 -9.46 -2.61
CA LYS A 120 -10.55 -10.10 -2.87
C LYS A 120 -9.54 -9.05 -3.34
N LEU A 121 -8.36 -9.03 -2.73
CA LEU A 121 -7.22 -8.20 -3.15
C LEU A 121 -6.75 -8.63 -4.56
N VAL A 122 -6.71 -7.68 -5.50
CA VAL A 122 -6.30 -7.92 -6.90
C VAL A 122 -5.00 -7.23 -7.28
N ASP A 123 -4.69 -6.09 -6.65
CA ASP A 123 -3.43 -5.39 -6.85
C ASP A 123 -3.04 -4.63 -5.57
N GLN A 124 -1.75 -4.41 -5.40
CA GLN A 124 -1.20 -3.65 -4.28
C GLN A 124 -0.03 -2.81 -4.78
N SER A 125 -0.02 -1.54 -4.40
CA SER A 125 1.02 -0.59 -4.76
C SER A 125 1.30 0.34 -3.59
N THR A 126 2.21 1.28 -3.79
CA THR A 126 2.62 2.18 -2.74
C THR A 126 2.92 3.55 -3.33
N PHE A 127 2.36 4.59 -2.73
CA PHE A 127 2.63 5.96 -3.12
C PHE A 127 3.85 6.48 -2.37
N VAL A 128 4.75 7.09 -3.13
CA VAL A 128 6.01 7.68 -2.66
C VAL A 128 5.71 9.03 -2.00
N PRO A 129 6.39 9.38 -0.89
CA PRO A 129 6.26 10.69 -0.26
C PRO A 129 6.81 11.82 -1.14
N GLY A 130 6.39 13.05 -0.84
CA GLY A 130 6.87 14.28 -1.46
C GLY A 130 6.19 14.65 -2.78
N VAL A 131 5.10 13.97 -3.17
CA VAL A 131 4.33 14.29 -4.37
C VAL A 131 2.90 14.67 -4.02
N SER A 132 2.33 15.56 -4.84
CA SER A 132 0.91 15.95 -4.77
C SER A 132 0.02 15.17 -5.74
N SER A 133 0.61 14.40 -6.66
CA SER A 133 -0.13 13.57 -7.60
C SER A 133 0.56 12.24 -7.85
N GLN A 134 -0.20 11.16 -7.86
CA GLN A 134 0.26 9.80 -8.14
C GLN A 134 -0.64 9.12 -9.16
N LYS A 135 -0.06 8.20 -9.93
CA LYS A 135 -0.78 7.43 -10.94
C LYS A 135 -0.79 5.95 -10.59
N LEU A 136 -1.92 5.30 -10.83
CA LEU A 136 -2.11 3.87 -10.66
C LEU A 136 -2.55 3.25 -11.98
N ASP A 137 -1.86 2.20 -12.41
CA ASP A 137 -2.13 1.53 -13.68
C ASP A 137 -3.28 0.52 -13.53
N PHE A 138 -4.41 0.82 -14.18
CA PHE A 138 -5.60 -0.05 -14.24
C PHE A 138 -5.69 -0.84 -15.55
N ARG A 139 -4.70 -0.79 -16.45
CA ARG A 139 -4.76 -1.44 -17.77
C ARG A 139 -4.80 -2.96 -17.67
N ARG A 140 -4.18 -3.52 -16.63
CA ARG A 140 -4.09 -4.97 -16.38
C ARG A 140 -5.36 -5.55 -15.73
N LEU A 141 -6.24 -4.70 -15.23
CA LEU A 141 -7.44 -5.14 -14.52
C LEU A 141 -8.63 -5.31 -15.49
N PRO A 142 -9.41 -6.40 -15.37
CA PRO A 142 -10.63 -6.58 -16.15
C PRO A 142 -11.64 -5.44 -15.95
N VAL A 143 -12.55 -5.26 -16.91
CA VAL A 143 -13.67 -4.32 -16.81
C VAL A 143 -14.55 -4.65 -15.61
N GLY A 144 -15.01 -3.63 -14.87
CA GLY A 144 -15.80 -3.85 -13.66
C GLY A 144 -15.63 -2.79 -12.58
N MET A 145 -16.20 -3.06 -11.41
CA MET A 145 -16.11 -2.20 -10.23
C MET A 145 -14.97 -2.66 -9.32
N TYR A 146 -14.23 -1.70 -8.77
CA TYR A 146 -13.14 -1.94 -7.83
C TYR A 146 -13.27 -1.02 -6.61
N ILE A 147 -12.74 -1.49 -5.49
CA ILE A 147 -12.64 -0.73 -4.25
C ILE A 147 -11.15 -0.46 -4.05
N VAL A 148 -10.75 0.81 -4.06
CA VAL A 148 -9.39 1.23 -3.75
C VAL A 148 -9.36 1.71 -2.30
N ARG A 149 -8.48 1.12 -1.51
CA ARG A 149 -8.21 1.48 -0.11
C ARG A 149 -6.85 2.15 -0.03
N LEU A 150 -6.81 3.31 0.61
CA LEU A 150 -5.60 4.05 0.93
C LEU A 150 -5.48 4.15 2.44
N ASP A 151 -4.31 3.81 2.99
CA ASP A 151 -4.04 3.95 4.42
C ASP A 151 -3.10 5.15 4.64
N LEU A 152 -3.63 6.22 5.21
CA LEU A 152 -2.92 7.46 5.50
C LEU A 152 -2.22 7.42 6.87
N GLY A 153 -2.32 6.29 7.60
CA GLY A 153 -1.69 6.06 8.90
C GLY A 153 -2.65 6.29 10.06
N ASP A 154 -3.26 7.47 10.13
CA ASP A 154 -4.31 7.83 11.09
C ASP A 154 -5.71 7.49 10.56
N LYS A 155 -5.88 7.56 9.24
CA LYS A 155 -7.16 7.36 8.56
C LYS A 155 -7.04 6.38 7.39
N THR A 156 -8.07 5.55 7.23
CA THR A 156 -8.25 4.75 6.03
C THR A 156 -9.31 5.35 5.14
N GLU A 157 -8.97 5.62 3.89
CA GLU A 157 -9.86 6.19 2.89
C GLU A 157 -10.19 5.15 1.81
N VAL A 158 -11.48 5.01 1.48
CA VAL A 158 -11.97 3.98 0.58
C VAL A 158 -12.75 4.62 -0.55
N ARG A 159 -12.35 4.35 -1.80
CA ARG A 159 -12.98 4.90 -3.01
C ARG A 159 -13.42 3.79 -3.95
N ARG A 160 -14.63 3.93 -4.47
CA ARG A 160 -15.18 3.01 -5.49
C ARG A 160 -14.85 3.53 -6.89
N ILE A 161 -14.20 2.70 -7.68
CA ILE A 161 -13.72 3.01 -9.03
C ILE A 161 -14.38 2.07 -10.05
N ILE A 162 -14.75 2.59 -11.21
CA ILE A 162 -15.33 1.80 -12.31
C ILE A 162 -14.32 1.74 -13.46
N LYS A 163 -13.92 0.54 -13.86
CA LYS A 163 -13.11 0.26 -15.04
C LYS A 163 -14.00 -0.01 -16.25
N LYS A 164 -13.77 0.70 -17.35
CA LYS A 164 -14.39 0.45 -18.66
C LYS A 164 -13.58 -0.51 -19.51
#